data_AF-A0A523WD62-F1
#
_entry.id   AF-A0A523WD62-F1
#
_cell.length_a   1.000
_cell.length_b   1.000
_cell.length_c   1.000
_cell.angle_alpha   90.00
_cell.angle_beta   90.00
_cell.angle_gamma   90.00
#
_symmetry.space_group_name_H-M   'P 1'
#
loop_
_entity.id
_entity.type
_entity.pdbx_description
1 polymer ?
#
loop_
_entity_poly.entity_id
_entity_poly.type
_entity_poly.pdbx_seq_one_letter_code
_entity_poly.pdbx_strand_id
1 'polypeptide(L)' 'MKEEYKKNIEEIISGLKCEKNFKCADSGFEILCKAKDFGVDSYLECLESDPQKCSFTLSFGYGYLCQCPIRVYLAKRLKK' A
#
# COMPACT_ATOMS: atom_id res chain seq x y z
N MET A 1 -11.79 -12.74 -1.63
CA MET A 1 -10.95 -12.09 -2.67
C MET A 1 -10.84 -13.06 -3.85
N LYS A 2 -10.98 -12.62 -5.11
CA LYS A 2 -10.85 -13.51 -6.28
C LYS A 2 -9.41 -14.05 -6.38
N GLU A 3 -9.27 -15.27 -6.91
CA GLU A 3 -7.98 -15.98 -7.01
C GLU A 3 -6.94 -15.22 -7.85
N GLU A 4 -7.38 -14.55 -8.92
CA GLU A 4 -6.55 -13.67 -9.75
C GLU A 4 -5.90 -12.53 -8.94
N TYR A 5 -6.63 -11.94 -7.99
CA TYR A 5 -6.09 -10.86 -7.16
C TYR A 5 -5.04 -11.37 -6.17
N LYS A 6 -5.20 -12.60 -5.67
CA LYS A 6 -4.19 -13.21 -4.79
C LYS A 6 -2.88 -13.42 -5.54
N LYS A 7 -2.92 -14.01 -6.73
CA LYS A 7 -1.74 -14.23 -7.57
C LYS A 7 -0.99 -12.93 -7.87
N ASN A 8 -1.72 -11.89 -8.28
CA ASN A 8 -1.14 -10.57 -8.52
C ASN A 8 -0.44 -10.01 -7.26
N ILE A 9 -1.05 -10.16 -6.08
CA ILE A 9 -0.46 -9.66 -4.83
C ILE A 9 0.76 -10.49 -4.41
N GLU A 10 0.73 -11.82 -4.58
CA GLU A 10 1.88 -12.70 -4.33
C GLU A 10 3.08 -12.33 -5.23
N GLU A 11 2.83 -12.09 -6.52
CA GLU A 11 3.85 -11.61 -7.47
C GLU A 11 4.42 -10.27 -7.02
N ILE A 12 3.57 -9.31 -6.62
CA ILE A 12 4.00 -8.02 -6.08
C ILE A 12 4.89 -8.21 -4.84
N ILE A 13 4.48 -9.04 -3.88
CA ILE A 13 5.22 -9.25 -2.61
C ILE A 13 6.60 -9.86 -2.87
N SER A 14 6.71 -10.80 -3.82
CA SER A 14 7.96 -11.54 -4.09
C SER A 14 9.17 -10.67 -4.39
N GLY A 15 8.96 -9.46 -4.93
CA GLY A 15 10.01 -8.50 -5.29
C GLY A 15 10.22 -7.38 -4.28
N LEU A 16 9.49 -7.36 -3.15
CA LEU A 16 9.47 -6.23 -2.23
C LEU A 16 10.17 -6.54 -0.90
N LYS A 17 10.70 -5.49 -0.29
CA LYS A 17 11.04 -5.47 1.13
C LYS A 17 10.10 -4.50 1.81
N CYS A 18 9.49 -4.94 2.90
CA CYS A 18 8.59 -4.11 3.69
C CYS A 18 9.04 -4.13 5.15
N GLU A 19 9.27 -2.96 5.74
CA GLU A 19 9.71 -2.82 7.13
C GLU A 19 8.64 -3.30 8.14
N LYS A 20 7.40 -3.44 7.67
CA LYS A 20 6.26 -3.97 8.43
C LYS A 20 6.01 -5.47 8.20
N ASN A 21 6.96 -6.17 7.57
CA ASN A 21 6.92 -7.61 7.30
C ASN A 21 5.62 -8.06 6.63
N PHE A 22 5.08 -7.25 5.70
CA PHE A 22 3.83 -7.58 5.00
C PHE A 22 2.64 -7.93 5.92
N LYS A 23 2.57 -7.36 7.13
CA LYS A 23 1.46 -7.57 8.09
C LYS A 23 0.07 -7.39 7.46
N CYS A 24 -0.05 -6.54 6.44
CA CYS A 24 -1.28 -6.40 5.66
C CYS A 24 -1.70 -7.71 4.98
N ALA A 25 -0.78 -8.40 4.30
CA ALA A 25 -1.04 -9.67 3.65
C ALA A 25 -1.35 -10.78 4.67
N ASP A 26 -0.57 -10.87 5.75
CA ASP A 26 -0.77 -11.85 6.83
C ASP A 26 -2.16 -11.73 7.48
N SER A 27 -2.66 -10.50 7.59
CA SER A 27 -3.99 -10.22 8.13
C SER A 27 -5.14 -10.44 7.13
N GLY A 28 -4.87 -10.94 5.93
CA GLY A 28 -5.87 -11.02 4.85
C GLY A 28 -6.37 -9.65 4.38
N PHE A 29 -5.54 -8.61 4.53
CA PHE A 29 -5.86 -7.21 4.24
C PHE A 29 -6.98 -6.62 5.10
N GLU A 30 -7.11 -7.08 6.33
CA GLU A 30 -7.96 -6.49 7.36
C GLU A 30 -7.21 -5.39 8.14
N ILE A 31 -5.88 -5.48 8.21
CA ILE A 31 -5.01 -4.45 8.79
C ILE A 31 -4.22 -3.78 7.68
N LEU A 32 -4.57 -2.54 7.35
CA LEU A 32 -3.91 -1.74 6.32
C LEU A 32 -3.24 -0.51 6.92
N CYS A 33 -2.13 -0.08 6.31
CA CYS A 33 -1.62 1.26 6.55
C CYS A 33 -2.67 2.28 6.09
N LYS A 34 -2.85 3.33 6.88
CA LYS A 34 -3.79 4.41 6.58
C LYS A 34 -3.30 5.15 5.34
N ALA A 35 -4.14 5.16 4.32
CA ALA A 35 -3.91 5.92 3.11
C ALA A 35 -5.25 6.31 2.50
N LYS A 36 -5.27 7.40 1.75
CA LYS A 36 -6.47 7.91 1.07
C LYS A 36 -6.20 8.04 -0.42
N ASP A 37 -7.14 7.57 -1.23
CA ASP A 37 -7.12 7.82 -2.66
C ASP A 37 -7.53 9.26 -2.95
N PHE A 38 -6.73 9.97 -3.74
CA PHE A 38 -6.95 11.35 -4.17
C PHE A 38 -7.04 11.50 -5.70
N GLY A 39 -7.23 10.39 -6.43
CA GLY A 39 -7.51 10.38 -7.86
C GLY A 39 -6.31 10.25 -8.79
N VAL A 40 -5.08 10.13 -8.26
CA VAL A 40 -3.88 9.89 -9.07
C VAL A 40 -3.57 8.39 -9.12
N ASP A 41 -3.32 7.86 -10.32
CA ASP A 41 -3.31 6.41 -10.57
C ASP A 41 -2.28 5.62 -9.74
N SER A 42 -1.08 6.17 -9.55
CA SER A 42 0.04 5.43 -8.95
C SER A 42 0.36 5.83 -7.50
N TYR A 43 -0.47 6.68 -6.89
CA TYR A 43 -0.19 7.27 -5.58
C TYR A 43 -1.42 7.33 -4.71
N LEU A 44 -1.20 7.24 -3.41
CA LEU A 44 -2.19 7.54 -2.37
C LEU A 44 -1.61 8.59 -1.43
N GLU A 45 -2.47 9.33 -0.74
CA GLU A 45 -2.05 10.17 0.38
C GLU A 45 -1.75 9.25 1.57
N CYS A 46 -0.55 9.34 2.13
CA CYS A 46 -0.13 8.56 3.29
C CYS A 46 -0.62 9.25 4.57
N LEU A 47 -1.33 8.51 5.43
CA LEU A 47 -1.94 9.02 6.66
C LEU A 47 -1.44 8.28 7.91
N GLU A 48 -0.34 7.53 7.78
CA GLU A 48 0.34 6.92 8.93
C GLU A 48 0.99 7.99 9.81
N SER A 49 1.11 7.74 11.11
CA SER A 49 1.72 8.69 12.06
C SER A 49 3.21 8.89 11.84
N ASP A 50 3.92 7.83 11.39
CA ASP A 50 5.36 7.84 11.14
C ASP A 50 5.67 7.51 9.65
N PRO A 51 5.29 8.36 8.69
CA PRO A 51 5.42 8.06 7.26
C PRO A 51 6.89 7.85 6.85
N GLN A 52 7.83 8.56 7.50
CA GLN A 52 9.27 8.47 7.20
C GLN A 52 9.90 7.11 7.53
N LYS A 53 9.23 6.25 8.31
CA LYS A 53 9.73 4.89 8.62
C LYS A 53 9.44 3.86 7.53
N CYS A 54 8.73 4.26 6.47
CA CYS A 54 8.30 3.39 5.39
C CYS A 54 9.04 3.77 4.10
N SER A 55 9.78 2.83 3.51
CA SER A 55 10.55 3.08 2.28
C SER A 55 9.68 3.40 1.05
N PHE A 56 8.39 3.08 1.12
CA PHE A 56 7.43 3.41 0.07
C PHE A 56 6.79 4.80 0.21
N THR A 57 7.28 5.61 1.13
CA THR A 57 6.73 6.95 1.38
C THR A 57 7.62 8.02 0.75
N LEU A 58 6.98 8.95 0.03
CA LEU A 58 7.63 10.10 -0.58
C LEU A 58 7.10 11.40 0.03
N SER A 59 7.97 12.27 0.53
CA SER A 59 7.58 13.61 0.97
C SER A 59 7.21 14.48 -0.24
N PHE A 60 6.06 15.14 -0.20
CA PHE A 60 5.62 16.03 -1.27
C PHE A 60 4.84 17.23 -0.71
N GLY A 61 5.35 18.44 -0.91
CA GLY A 61 4.78 19.66 -0.36
C GLY A 61 4.66 19.59 1.17
N TYR A 62 3.44 19.72 1.68
CA TYR A 62 3.13 19.66 3.12
C TYR A 62 2.69 18.26 3.60
N GLY A 63 2.74 17.24 2.74
CA GLY A 63 2.23 15.90 3.04
C GLY A 63 3.15 14.78 2.56
N TYR A 64 2.62 13.57 2.61
CA TYR A 64 3.33 12.35 2.23
C TYR A 64 2.49 11.54 1.25
N LEU A 65 3.14 11.03 0.21
CA LEU A 65 2.56 10.11 -0.75
C LEU A 65 2.98 8.68 -0.42
N CYS A 66 2.06 7.74 -0.59
CA CYS A 66 2.29 6.31 -0.46
C CYS A 66 2.38 5.68 -1.85
N GLN A 67 3.52 5.03 -2.11
CA GLN A 67 3.82 4.29 -3.33
C GLN A 67 3.88 2.77 -3.08
N CYS A 68 3.39 2.29 -1.93
CA CYS A 68 3.40 0.87 -1.61
C CYS A 68 2.59 0.12 -2.68
N PRO A 69 3.21 -0.76 -3.49
CA PRO A 69 2.52 -1.37 -4.63
C PRO A 69 1.28 -2.16 -4.22
N ILE A 70 1.34 -2.83 -3.06
CA ILE A 70 0.19 -3.54 -2.48
C ILE A 70 -0.91 -2.54 -2.12
N ARG A 71 -0.59 -1.46 -1.39
CA ARG A 71 -1.61 -0.51 -0.93
C ARG A 71 -2.28 0.21 -2.10
N VAL A 72 -1.52 0.58 -3.13
CA VAL A 72 -2.02 1.17 -4.38
C VAL A 72 -2.94 0.18 -5.10
N TYR A 73 -2.50 -1.07 -5.28
CA TYR A 73 -3.30 -2.11 -5.92
C TYR A 73 -4.65 -2.32 -5.20
N LEU A 74 -4.63 -2.43 -3.86
CA LEU A 74 -5.83 -2.59 -3.05
C LEU A 74 -6.80 -1.41 -3.19
N ALA A 75 -6.30 -0.17 -3.13
CA ALA A 75 -7.13 1.03 -3.27
C ALA A 75 -7.77 1.12 -4.66
N LYS A 76 -6.96 0.93 -5.71
CA LYS A 76 -7.38 1.20 -7.10
C LYS A 76 -8.20 0.06 -7.71
N ARG A 77 -7.87 -1.19 -7.37
CA ARG A 77 -8.52 -2.36 -7.96
C ARG A 77 -9.60 -2.96 -7.07
N LEU A 78 -9.41 -2.90 -5.76
CA LEU A 78 -10.30 -3.56 -4.79
C LEU A 78 -11.10 -2.58 -3.92
N LYS A 79 -10.88 -1.26 -4.06
CA LYS A 79 -11.51 -0.21 -3.24
C LYS A 79 -11.37 -0.47 -1.73
N LYS A 80 -10.24 -1.06 -1.32
CA LYS A 80 -9.82 -1.26 0.08
C LYS A 80 -8.75 -0.24 0.46
#